data_AF-A0A075MN95-F1
#
_entry.id   AF-A0A075MN95-F1
#
_cell.length_a   1.000
_cell.length_b   1.000
_cell.length_c   1.000
_cell.angle_alpha   90.00
_cell.angle_beta   90.00
_cell.angle_gamma   90.00
#
_symmetry.space_group_name_H-M   'P 1'
#
loop_
_entity.id
_entity.type
_entity.pdbx_description
1 polymer ?
#
loop_
_entity_poly.entity_id
_entity_poly.type
_entity_poly.pdbx_seq_one_letter_code
_entity_poly.pdbx_strand_id
1 'polypeptide(L)'
;MPPWVENGLIEKLVANEVAEKQGNDIVFTKPFSVFMIDSVNHQTSLKTIDECRNVMRRYNSALRYLSDHEVRAAMVLLGFYIEHMDKRIPAGR
;
A
#
# COMPACT_ATOMS: atom_id res chain seq x y z
N MET A 1 -15.57 7.88 -11.81
CA MET A 1 -14.48 7.66 -10.83
C MET A 1 -13.70 6.43 -11.27
N PRO A 2 -12.40 6.29 -10.95
CA PRO A 2 -11.71 5.05 -11.29
C PRO A 2 -12.30 3.86 -10.49
N PRO A 3 -12.39 2.66 -11.09
CA PRO A 3 -13.21 1.54 -10.59
C PRO A 3 -12.77 0.95 -9.23
N TRP A 4 -11.57 1.28 -8.73
CA TRP A 4 -11.13 0.87 -7.39
C TRP A 4 -11.66 1.77 -6.27
N VAL A 5 -12.11 2.99 -6.57
CA VAL A 5 -12.81 3.86 -5.62
C VAL A 5 -14.23 3.35 -5.39
N GLU A 6 -14.87 2.75 -6.40
CA GLU A 6 -16.21 2.16 -6.29
C GLU A 6 -16.24 0.85 -5.48
N ASN A 7 -15.11 0.14 -5.39
CA ASN A 7 -15.04 -1.18 -4.72
C ASN A 7 -14.71 -1.12 -3.22
N GLY A 8 -14.65 0.08 -2.63
CA GLY A 8 -14.39 0.25 -1.20
C GLY A 8 -12.95 -0.09 -0.77
N LEU A 9 -12.00 -0.09 -1.71
CA LEU A 9 -10.61 -0.45 -1.43
C LEU A 9 -10.00 0.46 -0.38
N ILE A 10 -10.23 1.77 -0.49
CA ILE A 10 -9.67 2.76 0.43
C ILE A 10 -10.21 2.53 1.84
N GLU A 11 -11.50 2.25 1.99
CA GLU A 11 -12.14 1.91 3.25
C GLU A 11 -11.53 0.66 3.87
N LYS A 12 -11.26 -0.38 3.05
CA LYS A 12 -10.59 -1.59 3.51
C LYS A 12 -9.15 -1.32 3.95
N LEU A 13 -8.39 -0.51 3.22
CA LEU A 13 -7.03 -0.14 3.60
C LEU A 13 -7.01 0.67 4.90
N VAL A 14 -7.97 1.59 5.07
CA VAL A 14 -8.12 2.39 6.30
C VAL A 14 -8.53 1.52 7.48
N ALA A 15 -9.52 0.63 7.30
CA ALA A 15 -9.99 -0.27 8.35
C ALA A 15 -8.93 -1.27 8.82
N ASN A 16 -7.89 -1.51 8.02
CA ASN A 16 -6.79 -2.42 8.34
C ASN A 16 -5.47 -1.70 8.67
N GLU A 17 -5.52 -0.41 8.98
CA GLU A 17 -4.37 0.41 9.38
C GLU A 17 -3.23 0.45 8.34
N VAL A 18 -3.59 0.20 7.07
CA VAL A 18 -2.67 0.30 5.92
C VAL A 18 -2.58 1.73 5.44
N ALA A 19 -3.71 2.44 5.44
CA ALA A 19 -3.80 3.84 5.05
C ALA A 19 -4.57 4.65 6.09
N GLU A 20 -4.39 5.96 6.07
CA GLU A 20 -5.14 6.90 6.90
C GLU A 20 -5.66 8.05 6.03
N LYS A 21 -6.80 8.62 6.43
CA LYS A 21 -7.36 9.83 5.84
C LYS A 21 -6.68 11.04 6.48
N GLN A 22 -5.91 11.81 5.70
CA GLN A 22 -5.38 13.12 6.10
C GLN A 22 -6.11 14.21 5.32
N GLY A 23 -7.14 14.80 5.94
CA GLY A 23 -7.99 15.77 5.26
C GLY A 23 -8.72 15.15 4.06
N ASN A 24 -8.45 15.67 2.86
CA ASN A 24 -8.99 15.14 1.61
C ASN A 24 -8.07 14.11 0.95
N ASP A 25 -6.90 13.83 1.53
CA ASP A 25 -5.92 12.90 0.98
C ASP A 25 -5.95 11.55 1.71
N ILE A 26 -5.48 10.52 0.99
CA ILE A 26 -5.21 9.19 1.54
C ILE A 26 -3.71 8.98 1.53
N VAL A 27 -3.15 8.69 2.70
CA VAL A 27 -1.72 8.43 2.87
C VAL A 27 -1.52 7.04 3.48
N PHE A 28 -0.48 6.34 3.04
CA PHE A 28 -0.12 5.07 3.68
C PHE A 28 0.47 5.35 5.06
N THR A 29 0.10 4.52 6.03
CA THR A 29 0.59 4.70 7.40
C THR A 29 2.10 4.46 7.44
N LYS A 30 2.79 5.12 8.38
CA LYS A 30 4.23 4.92 8.59
C LYS A 30 4.59 3.45 8.90
N PRO A 31 3.86 2.73 9.79
CA PRO A 31 4.14 1.31 10.05
C PRO A 31 4.02 0.44 8.78
N PHE A 32 2.97 0.65 7.99
CA PHE A 32 2.79 -0.09 6.74
C PHE A 32 3.92 0.19 5.74
N SER A 33 4.28 1.46 5.58
CA SER A 33 5.32 1.88 4.65
C SER A 33 6.68 1.28 5.02
N VAL A 34 7.06 1.30 6.29
CA VAL A 34 8.31 0.68 6.79
C VAL A 34 8.29 -0.83 6.58
N PHE A 35 7.19 -1.49 6.96
CA PHE A 35 7.03 -2.94 6.74
C PHE A 35 7.18 -3.33 5.27
N MET A 36 6.60 -2.54 4.36
CA MET A 36 6.67 -2.79 2.92
C MET A 36 8.09 -2.58 2.39
N ILE A 37 8.78 -1.51 2.77
CA ILE A 37 10.18 -1.26 2.38
C ILE A 37 11.06 -2.41 2.86
N ASP A 38 10.93 -2.82 4.13
CA ASP A 38 11.68 -3.96 4.67
C ASP A 38 11.34 -5.25 3.92
N SER A 39 10.06 -5.49 3.63
CA SER A 39 9.62 -6.68 2.89
C SER A 39 10.17 -6.72 1.47
N VAL A 40 10.18 -5.58 0.75
CA VAL A 40 10.74 -5.46 -0.60
C VAL A 40 12.26 -5.65 -0.58
N ASN A 41 12.96 -5.04 0.38
CA ASN A 41 14.42 -5.13 0.49
C ASN A 41 14.89 -6.55 0.80
N HIS A 42 14.10 -7.32 1.56
CA HIS A 42 14.42 -8.71 1.91
C HIS A 42 13.82 -9.73 0.93
N GLN A 43 12.90 -9.32 0.05
CA GLN A 43 12.27 -10.20 -0.94
C GLN A 43 12.46 -9.63 -2.35
N THR A 44 13.47 -10.15 -3.05
CA THR A 44 13.87 -9.77 -4.41
C THR A 44 12.82 -10.07 -5.50
N SER A 45 11.63 -10.57 -5.13
CA SER A 45 10.63 -11.09 -6.04
C SER A 45 9.20 -10.68 -5.69
N LEU A 46 8.88 -9.42 -5.42
CA LEU A 46 7.48 -8.98 -5.55
C LEU A 46 7.08 -8.89 -7.04
N LYS A 47 7.12 -10.02 -7.76
CA LYS A 47 6.87 -10.13 -9.20
C LYS A 47 5.50 -10.69 -9.49
N THR A 48 4.93 -11.47 -8.56
CA THR A 48 3.60 -12.06 -8.68
C THR A 48 2.62 -11.45 -7.70
N ILE A 49 1.33 -11.55 -8.03
CA ILE A 49 0.25 -11.04 -7.17
C ILE A 49 0.09 -11.87 -5.91
N ASP A 50 0.38 -13.16 -5.98
CA ASP A 50 0.34 -14.03 -4.80
C ASP A 50 1.44 -13.67 -3.80
N GLU A 51 2.62 -13.25 -4.27
CA GLU A 51 3.67 -12.70 -3.41
C GLU A 51 3.22 -11.38 -2.76
N CYS A 52 2.64 -10.45 -3.54
CA CYS A 52 2.10 -9.20 -3.00
C CYS A 52 0.99 -9.43 -1.96
N ARG A 53 0.06 -10.36 -2.24
CA ARG A 53 -0.99 -10.77 -1.31
C ARG A 53 -0.41 -11.39 -0.05
N ASN A 54 0.63 -12.21 -0.19
CA ASN A 54 1.30 -12.81 0.95
C ASN A 54 1.98 -11.76 1.84
N VAL A 55 2.64 -10.76 1.26
CA VAL A 55 3.23 -9.65 2.02
C VAL A 55 2.15 -8.84 2.73
N MET A 56 1.07 -8.47 2.04
CA MET A 56 -0.06 -7.77 2.67
C MET A 56 -0.67 -8.59 3.81
N ARG A 57 -0.88 -9.90 3.61
CA ARG A 57 -1.38 -10.79 4.67
C ARG A 57 -0.44 -10.87 5.88
N ARG A 58 0.88 -10.79 5.67
CA ARG A 58 1.87 -10.78 6.77
C ARG A 58 1.79 -9.50 7.59
N TYR A 59 1.44 -8.37 6.98
CA TYR A 59 1.17 -7.13 7.70
C TYR A 59 -0.11 -7.25 8.52
N ASN A 60 -1.22 -7.64 7.87
CA ASN A 60 -2.51 -7.84 8.52
C ASN A 60 -3.28 -8.98 7.85
N SER A 61 -3.63 -10.00 8.64
CA SER A 61 -4.28 -11.22 8.15
C SER A 61 -5.62 -10.97 7.43
N ALA A 62 -6.32 -9.88 7.75
CA ALA A 62 -7.57 -9.50 7.11
C ALA A 62 -7.39 -9.02 5.66
N LEU A 63 -6.18 -8.62 5.26
CA LEU A 63 -5.86 -8.25 3.87
C LEU A 63 -5.85 -9.45 2.91
N ARG A 64 -5.95 -10.69 3.43
CA ARG A 64 -6.11 -11.90 2.59
C ARG A 64 -7.37 -11.89 1.73
N TYR A 65 -8.38 -11.11 2.13
CA TYR A 65 -9.68 -11.03 1.45
C TYR A 65 -9.70 -10.00 0.32
N LEU A 66 -8.57 -9.32 0.06
CA LEU A 66 -8.47 -8.46 -1.11
C LEU A 66 -8.46 -9.31 -2.39
N SER A 67 -9.34 -8.94 -3.32
CA SER A 67 -9.37 -9.48 -4.67
C SER A 67 -8.07 -9.18 -5.42
N ASP A 68 -7.78 -9.92 -6.48
CA ASP A 68 -6.60 -9.69 -7.33
C ASP A 68 -6.51 -8.24 -7.81
N HIS A 69 -7.65 -7.65 -8.19
CA HIS A 69 -7.71 -6.27 -8.65
C HIS A 69 -7.37 -5.27 -7.54
N GLU A 70 -7.88 -5.51 -6.33
CA GLU A 70 -7.60 -4.69 -5.15
C GLU A 70 -6.13 -4.77 -4.72
N VAL A 71 -5.54 -5.97 -4.75
CA VAL A 71 -4.11 -6.15 -4.47
C VAL A 71 -3.26 -5.38 -5.49
N ARG A 72 -3.57 -5.49 -6.79
CA ARG A 72 -2.86 -4.71 -7.83
C ARG A 72 -3.01 -3.21 -7.62
N ALA A 73 -4.24 -2.74 -7.37
CA ALA A 73 -4.50 -1.32 -7.15
C ALA A 73 -3.77 -0.78 -5.91
N ALA A 74 -3.76 -1.53 -4.81
CA ALA A 74 -3.03 -1.16 -3.60
C ALA A 74 -1.51 -1.10 -3.83
N MET A 75 -0.94 -2.02 -4.61
CA MET A 75 0.48 -1.98 -4.99
C MET A 75 0.82 -0.79 -5.88
N VAL A 76 -0.04 -0.45 -6.85
CA VAL A 76 0.13 0.75 -7.70
C VAL A 76 0.08 2.03 -6.85
N LEU A 77 -0.89 2.14 -5.95
CA LEU A 77 -1.00 3.27 -5.02
C LEU A 77 0.23 3.39 -4.13
N LEU A 78 0.74 2.26 -3.62
CA LEU A 78 1.95 2.23 -2.80
C LEU A 78 3.19 2.64 -3.58
N GLY A 79 3.37 2.15 -4.81
CA GLY A 79 4.47 2.55 -5.68
C GLY A 79 4.46 4.05 -5.94
N PHE A 80 3.29 4.59 -6.30
CA PHE A 80 3.10 6.04 -6.46
C PHE A 80 3.44 6.80 -5.18
N TYR A 81 2.96 6.33 -4.02
CA TYR A 81 3.23 6.96 -2.74
C TYR A 81 4.72 6.98 -2.40
N ILE A 82 5.45 5.87 -2.60
CA ILE A 82 6.90 5.80 -2.35
C ILE A 82 7.67 6.75 -3.27
N GLU A 83 7.36 6.75 -4.58
CA GLU A 83 8.00 7.65 -5.55
C GLU A 83 7.77 9.15 -5.25
N HIS A 84 6.65 9.48 -4.61
CA HIS A 84 6.28 10.86 -4.28
C HIS A 84 6.64 11.24 -2.84
N MET A 85 6.88 10.28 -1.95
CA MET A 85 7.42 10.49 -0.61
C MET A 85 8.89 10.94 -0.64
N ASP A 86 9.69 10.36 -1.54
CA ASP A 86 11.11 10.70 -1.67
C ASP A 86 11.32 12.15 -2.16
N LYS A 87 10.33 12.70 -2.90
CA LYS A 87 10.31 14.11 -3.32
C LYS A 87 9.96 15.10 -2.19
N ARG A 88 9.55 14.63 -1.01
CA ARG A 88 9.22 15.48 0.15
C ARG A 88 10.35 15.63 1.16
N ILE A 89 11.53 15.07 0.91
CA ILE A 89 12.75 15.51 1.59
C ILE A 89 13.32 16.64 0.73
N PRO A 90 13.07 17.94 1.02
CA PRO A 90 13.90 18.97 0.44
C PRO A 90 15.33 18.65 0.87
N ALA A 91 16.19 18.36 -0.10
CA ALA A 91 17.62 18.34 0.12
C ALA A 91 17.99 19.74 0.62
N GLY A 92 18.02 19.89 1.94
CA GLY A 92 18.64 21.03 2.59
C GLY A 92 20.13 20.91 2.41
N ARG A 93 20.64 21.38 1.26
CA ARG A 93 21.93 22.06 1.14
C ARG A 93 22.10 22.70 -0.22
#